data_AF-A0A7S2CZ16-F1
#
_entry.id   AF-A0A7S2CZ16-F1
#
_cell.length_a   1.000
_cell.length_b   1.000
_cell.length_c   1.000
_cell.angle_alpha   90.00
_cell.angle_beta   90.00
_cell.angle_gamma   90.00
#
_symmetry.space_group_name_H-M   'P 1'
#
loop_
_entity.id
_entity.type
_entity.pdbx_description
1 polymer ?
#
loop_
_entity_poly.entity_id
_entity_poly.type
_entity_poly.pdbx_seq_one_letter_code
_entity_poly.pdbx_strand_id
1 'polypeptide(L)'
;EKQVVLSMWDLAGQSQYAAGLQPYIVDGSLYLLTVPALEIPALNAGYGDYLGRWLDYLEVGAPNAVVVPVLTKCDLLIPPDQKERGHGALHAAATAQLNWIRDGIARHREMQENGSRLRIETNIQC
;
A
#
# COMPACT_ATOMS: atom_id res chain seq x y z
N GLU A 1 18.36 -25.97 9.78
CA GLU A 1 17.82 -24.61 9.62
C GLU A 1 17.37 -24.43 8.17
N LYS A 2 16.26 -23.74 7.91
CA LYS A 2 15.86 -23.40 6.53
C LYS A 2 16.52 -22.08 6.16
N GLN A 3 17.40 -22.11 5.16
CA GLN A 3 17.95 -20.90 4.57
C GLN A 3 16.90 -20.26 3.67
N VAL A 4 16.62 -18.97 3.87
CA VAL A 4 15.70 -18.18 3.05
C VAL A 4 16.50 -17.04 2.41
N VAL A 5 16.33 -16.86 1.10
CA VAL A 5 16.94 -15.74 0.36
C VAL A 5 15.86 -14.71 0.07
N LEU A 6 16.15 -13.46 0.40
CA LEU A 6 15.28 -12.31 0.12
C LEU A 6 15.96 -11.42 -0.93
N SER A 7 15.25 -11.11 -2.00
CA SER A 7 15.65 -10.12 -3.01
C SER A 7 14.60 -9.00 -3.01
N MET A 8 15.05 -7.76 -2.82
CA MET A 8 14.17 -6.60 -2.69
C MET A 8 14.40 -5.66 -3.86
N TRP A 9 13.31 -5.24 -4.49
CA TRP A 9 13.30 -4.31 -5.62
C TRP A 9 12.45 -3.10 -5.27
N ASP A 10 12.96 -1.92 -5.57
CA ASP A 10 12.20 -0.67 -5.49
C ASP A 10 11.68 -0.31 -6.87
N LEU A 11 10.36 -0.20 -6.99
CA LEU A 11 9.68 0.08 -8.25
C LEU A 11 9.41 1.58 -8.34
N ALA A 12 10.26 2.31 -9.09
CA ALA A 12 10.14 3.75 -9.25
C ALA A 12 8.74 4.16 -9.76
N GLY A 13 7.97 4.90 -8.96
CA GLY A 13 6.52 5.02 -9.13
C GLY A 13 5.99 6.06 -10.13
N GLN A 14 6.80 6.66 -10.99
CA GLN A 14 6.27 7.59 -11.99
C GLN A 14 5.54 6.81 -13.09
N SER A 15 4.35 7.26 -13.47
CA SER A 15 3.52 6.63 -14.53
C SER A 15 4.26 6.48 -15.85
N GLN A 16 5.16 7.43 -16.13
CA GLN A 16 6.00 7.47 -17.33
C GLN A 16 6.96 6.27 -17.42
N TYR A 17 7.30 5.62 -16.30
CA TYR A 17 8.18 4.45 -16.25
C TYR A 17 7.42 3.12 -16.17
N ALA A 18 6.09 3.12 -16.24
CA ALA A 18 5.26 1.92 -16.07
C ALA A 18 5.68 0.76 -17.01
N ALA A 19 6.03 1.05 -18.27
CA ALA A 19 6.51 0.05 -19.22
C ALA A 19 7.85 -0.60 -18.79
N GLY A 20 8.75 0.18 -18.17
CA GLY A 20 10.02 -0.33 -17.67
C GLY A 20 9.89 -1.17 -16.39
N LEU A 21 8.77 -1.04 -15.68
CA LEU A 21 8.48 -1.82 -14.46
C LEU A 21 7.87 -3.19 -14.76
N GLN A 22 7.27 -3.40 -15.95
CA GLN A 22 6.56 -4.64 -16.27
C GLN A 22 7.37 -5.92 -16.02
N PRO A 23 8.68 -6.01 -16.32
CA PRO A 23 9.46 -7.22 -16.04
C PRO A 23 9.58 -7.57 -14.55
N TYR A 24 9.37 -6.59 -13.67
CA TYR A 24 9.48 -6.73 -12.22
C TYR A 24 8.12 -6.94 -11.54
N ILE A 25 7.01 -6.79 -12.27
CA ILE A 25 5.69 -7.20 -11.83
C ILE A 25 5.54 -8.70 -12.09
N VAL A 26 6.04 -9.50 -11.16
CA VAL A 26 6.08 -10.96 -11.23
C VAL A 26 5.04 -11.59 -10.32
N ASP A 27 4.31 -12.56 -10.87
CA ASP A 27 3.31 -13.34 -10.16
C ASP A 27 3.90 -14.18 -9.01
N GLY A 28 3.11 -14.41 -7.96
CA GLY A 28 3.55 -15.15 -6.76
C GLY A 28 4.59 -14.43 -5.88
N SER A 29 4.89 -13.16 -6.17
CA SER A 29 5.78 -12.31 -5.37
C SER A 29 5.04 -11.62 -4.22
N LEU A 30 5.81 -11.08 -3.27
CA LEU A 30 5.30 -10.22 -2.20
C LEU A 30 5.58 -8.76 -2.55
N TYR A 31 4.55 -7.93 -2.51
CA TYR A 31 4.63 -6.49 -2.75
C TYR A 31 4.32 -5.72 -1.48
N LEU A 32 5.20 -4.79 -1.12
CA LEU A 32 4.97 -3.80 -0.08
C LEU A 32 4.39 -2.55 -0.74
N LEU A 33 3.11 -2.26 -0.51
CA LEU A 33 2.45 -1.09 -1.07
C LEU A 33 2.47 0.05 -0.05
N THR A 34 3.39 0.99 -0.23
CA THR A 34 3.60 2.08 0.71
C THR A 34 2.70 3.28 0.42
N VAL A 35 1.96 3.74 1.43
CA VAL A 35 1.14 4.95 1.38
C VAL A 35 1.66 5.94 2.42
N PRO A 36 1.95 7.21 2.09
CA PRO A 36 2.36 8.20 3.08
C PRO A 36 1.18 8.65 3.94
N ALA A 37 1.41 8.89 5.24
CA ALA A 37 0.42 9.41 6.16
C ALA A 37 0.15 10.91 5.93
N LEU A 38 -0.61 11.21 4.89
CA LEU A 38 -1.05 12.57 4.55
C LEU A 38 -2.45 12.86 5.10
N GLU A 39 -2.84 14.12 5.04
CA GLU A 39 -4.22 14.55 5.26
C GLU A 39 -5.18 13.88 4.25
N ILE A 40 -6.37 13.49 4.71
CA ILE A 40 -7.36 12.74 3.90
C ILE A 40 -7.69 13.42 2.56
N PRO A 41 -7.85 14.75 2.45
CA PRO A 41 -8.08 15.40 1.15
C PRO A 41 -6.93 15.18 0.15
N ALA A 42 -5.69 15.19 0.62
CA ALA A 42 -4.52 14.94 -0.22
C ALA A 42 -4.45 13.46 -0.66
N LEU A 43 -4.79 12.53 0.24
CA LEU A 43 -4.90 11.11 -0.10
C LEU A 43 -5.98 10.87 -1.15
N ASN A 44 -7.15 11.47 -1.00
CA ASN A 44 -8.23 11.38 -1.98
C ASN A 44 -7.81 11.89 -3.36
N ALA A 45 -7.12 13.03 -3.42
CA ALA A 45 -6.60 13.57 -4.68
C ALA A 45 -5.55 12.65 -5.31
N GLY A 46 -4.74 11.98 -4.50
CA GLY A 46 -3.68 11.07 -4.93
C GLY A 46 -4.06 9.58 -4.97
N TYR A 47 -5.35 9.22 -4.91
CA TYR A 47 -5.76 7.81 -4.83
C TYR A 47 -5.13 6.94 -5.92
N GLY A 48 -5.12 7.43 -7.16
CA GLY A 48 -4.51 6.73 -8.28
C GLY A 48 -3.00 6.50 -8.09
N ASP A 49 -2.29 7.48 -7.56
CA ASP A 49 -0.83 7.43 -7.43
C ASP A 49 -0.37 6.54 -6.27
N TYR A 50 -1.13 6.49 -5.18
CA TYR A 50 -0.77 5.77 -3.97
C TYR A 50 -1.35 4.36 -3.87
N LEU A 51 -2.51 4.11 -4.46
CA LEU A 51 -3.25 2.86 -4.24
C LEU A 51 -3.84 2.29 -5.53
N GLY A 52 -4.77 3.01 -6.16
CA GLY A 52 -5.60 2.48 -7.25
C GLY A 52 -4.80 1.90 -8.41
N ARG A 53 -3.93 2.71 -9.03
CA ARG A 53 -3.13 2.29 -10.20
C ARG A 53 -2.24 1.08 -9.89
N TRP A 54 -1.68 1.02 -8.68
CA TRP A 54 -0.80 -0.08 -8.30
C TRP A 54 -1.57 -1.37 -8.12
N LEU A 55 -2.74 -1.32 -7.48
CA LEU A 55 -3.61 -2.48 -7.40
C LEU A 55 -4.04 -2.96 -8.80
N ASP A 56 -4.38 -2.04 -9.70
CA ASP A 56 -4.71 -2.38 -11.09
C ASP A 56 -3.53 -3.04 -11.84
N TYR A 57 -2.31 -2.52 -11.66
CA TYR A 57 -1.11 -3.10 -12.27
C TYR A 57 -0.81 -4.50 -11.73
N LEU A 58 -0.97 -4.71 -10.43
CA LEU A 58 -0.75 -6.00 -9.80
C LEU A 58 -1.85 -7.00 -10.19
N GLU A 59 -3.11 -6.58 -10.30
CA GLU A 59 -4.21 -7.45 -10.70
C GLU A 59 -3.97 -8.02 -12.11
N VAL A 60 -3.43 -7.21 -13.02
CA VAL A 60 -3.13 -7.64 -14.40
C VAL A 60 -1.81 -8.41 -14.49
N GLY A 61 -0.74 -7.89 -13.89
CA GLY A 61 0.62 -8.41 -14.07
C GLY A 61 1.02 -9.52 -13.10
N ALA A 62 0.43 -9.56 -11.91
CA ALA A 62 0.79 -10.47 -10.83
C ALA A 62 -0.45 -10.91 -10.01
N PRO A 63 -1.46 -11.53 -10.63
CA PRO A 63 -2.77 -11.78 -10.01
C PRO A 63 -2.75 -12.67 -8.76
N ASN A 64 -1.72 -13.49 -8.55
CA ASN A 64 -1.56 -14.33 -7.36
C ASN A 64 -0.56 -13.75 -6.34
N ALA A 65 -0.16 -12.49 -6.51
CA ALA A 65 0.72 -11.81 -5.57
C ALA A 65 0.09 -11.63 -4.19
N VAL A 66 0.96 -11.55 -3.19
CA VAL A 66 0.60 -11.08 -1.85
C VAL A 66 0.93 -9.60 -1.77
N VAL A 67 -0.03 -8.78 -1.38
CA VAL A 67 0.13 -7.33 -1.23
C VAL A 67 -0.01 -6.97 0.23
N VAL A 68 1.01 -6.33 0.78
CA VAL A 68 1.04 -5.83 2.16
C VAL A 68 0.98 -4.30 2.11
N PRO A 69 -0.18 -3.69 2.41
CA PRO A 69 -0.27 -2.24 2.52
C PRO A 69 0.47 -1.77 3.78
N VAL A 70 1.27 -0.72 3.63
CA VAL A 70 2.05 -0.12 4.72
C VAL A 70 1.80 1.38 4.74
N LEU A 71 1.29 1.90 5.86
CA LEU A 71 1.21 3.32 6.09
C LEU A 71 2.57 3.82 6.60
N THR A 72 3.19 4.72 5.86
CA THR A 72 4.52 5.25 6.15
C THR A 72 4.41 6.67 6.70
N LYS A 73 5.43 7.11 7.45
CA LYS A 73 5.50 8.47 8.03
C LYS A 73 4.37 8.80 9.00
N CYS A 74 3.84 7.82 9.72
CA CYS A 74 2.79 8.02 10.73
C CYS A 74 3.17 9.04 11.81
N ASP A 75 4.46 9.23 12.05
CA ASP A 75 5.01 10.22 12.97
C ASP A 75 4.63 11.66 12.59
N LEU A 76 4.31 11.94 11.32
CA LEU A 76 3.87 13.26 10.87
C LEU A 76 2.44 13.59 11.27
N LEU A 77 1.63 12.61 11.66
CA LEU A 77 0.26 12.82 12.13
C LEU A 77 0.20 13.26 13.60
N ILE A 78 1.31 13.13 14.33
CA ILE A 78 1.40 13.52 15.72
C ILE A 78 2.04 14.91 15.79
N PRO A 79 1.41 15.88 16.49
CA PRO A 79 1.99 17.19 16.74
C PRO A 79 3.39 17.11 17.37
N PRO A 80 4.32 18.00 17.01
CA PRO A 80 5.70 17.95 17.47
C PRO A 80 5.84 18.05 18.99
N ASP A 81 4.89 18.69 19.68
CA ASP A 81 4.83 18.92 21.12
C ASP A 81 4.23 17.76 21.92
N GLN A 82 3.66 16.76 21.26
CA GLN A 82 3.08 15.60 21.95
C GLN A 82 4.18 14.67 22.49
N LYS A 83 4.14 14.45 23.82
CA LYS A 83 5.14 13.66 24.57
C LYS A 83 5.04 12.15 24.35
N GLU A 84 3.85 11.65 24.04
CA GLU A 84 3.60 10.22 23.85
C GLU A 84 3.66 9.87 22.35
N ARG A 85 4.72 9.15 21.96
CA ARG A 85 4.98 8.73 20.57
C ARG A 85 5.18 7.21 20.44
N GLY A 86 4.61 6.45 21.37
CA GLY A 86 4.61 4.99 21.28
C GLY A 86 3.79 4.47 20.10
N HIS A 87 3.99 3.20 19.75
CA HIS A 87 3.26 2.54 18.66
C HIS A 87 1.73 2.72 18.79
N GLY A 88 1.16 2.61 20.00
CA GLY A 88 -0.28 2.83 20.21
C GLY A 88 -0.75 4.24 19.88
N ALA A 89 0.06 5.27 20.14
CA ALA A 89 -0.26 6.66 19.82
C ALA A 89 -0.21 6.91 18.30
N LEU A 90 0.81 6.35 17.62
CA LEU A 90 0.93 6.43 16.16
C LEU A 90 -0.23 5.73 15.46
N HIS A 91 -0.56 4.52 15.90
CA HIS A 91 -1.69 3.76 15.37
C HIS A 91 -3.02 4.49 15.60
N ALA A 92 -3.23 5.09 16.78
CA ALA A 92 -4.43 5.88 17.06
C ALA A 92 -4.52 7.12 16.15
N ALA A 93 -3.43 7.89 16.02
CA ALA A 93 -3.37 9.07 15.15
C ALA A 93 -3.61 8.72 13.67
N ALA A 94 -3.16 7.55 13.23
CA ALA A 94 -3.28 7.05 11.86
C ALA A 94 -4.65 6.46 11.49
N THR A 95 -5.61 6.38 12.42
CA THR A 95 -6.88 5.66 12.22
C THR A 95 -7.60 6.08 10.93
N ALA A 96 -7.66 7.38 10.64
CA ALA A 96 -8.33 7.89 9.46
C ALA A 96 -7.65 7.43 8.16
N GLN A 97 -6.31 7.46 8.11
CA GLN A 97 -5.51 7.02 6.97
C GLN A 97 -5.57 5.49 6.80
N LEU A 98 -5.55 4.74 7.90
CA LEU A 98 -5.72 3.29 7.88
C LEU A 98 -7.09 2.91 7.30
N ASN A 99 -8.16 3.61 7.70
CA ASN A 99 -9.49 3.41 7.13
C ASN A 99 -9.54 3.81 5.64
N TRP A 100 -8.91 4.91 5.26
CA TRP A 100 -8.81 5.32 3.86
C TRP A 100 -8.18 4.22 2.97
N ILE A 101 -7.12 3.57 3.44
CA ILE A 101 -6.50 2.44 2.73
C ILE A 101 -7.48 1.26 2.63
N ARG A 102 -8.16 0.90 3.73
CA ARG A 102 -9.15 -0.20 3.74
C ARG A 102 -10.29 0.05 2.75
N ASP A 103 -10.85 1.26 2.78
CA ASP A 103 -11.95 1.66 1.90
C ASP A 103 -11.49 1.69 0.44
N GLY A 104 -10.26 2.15 0.19
CA GLY A 104 -9.65 2.11 -1.14
C GLY A 104 -9.48 0.69 -1.69
N ILE A 105 -9.02 -0.25 -0.86
CA ILE A 105 -8.90 -1.67 -1.21
C ILE A 105 -10.28 -2.27 -1.47
N ALA A 106 -11.27 -1.98 -0.61
CA ALA A 106 -12.64 -2.46 -0.77
C ALA A 106 -13.23 -1.99 -2.10
N ARG A 107 -13.12 -0.68 -2.39
CA ARG A 107 -13.55 -0.09 -3.66
C ARG A 107 -12.86 -0.73 -4.85
N HIS A 108 -11.54 -0.94 -4.81
CA HIS A 108 -10.84 -1.61 -5.90
C HIS A 108 -11.38 -3.03 -6.14
N ARG A 109 -11.65 -3.80 -5.08
CA ARG A 109 -12.24 -5.14 -5.18
C ARG A 109 -13.64 -5.13 -5.78
N GLU A 110 -14.47 -4.16 -5.40
CA GLU A 110 -15.82 -4.00 -5.96
C GLU A 110 -15.81 -3.67 -7.46
N MET A 111 -14.77 -2.98 -7.94
CA MET A 111 -14.61 -2.65 -9.36
C MET A 111 -14.14 -3.84 -10.21
N GLN A 112 -13.69 -4.95 -9.61
CA GLN A 112 -13.27 -6.14 -10.37
C GLN A 112 -14.47 -7.02 -10.69
N GLU A 113 -14.89 -7.04 -11.97
CA GLU A 113 -16.07 -7.79 -12.46
C GLU A 113 -16.02 -9.30 -12.11
N ASN A 114 -14.82 -9.89 -12.07
CA ASN A 114 -14.61 -11.31 -11.76
C ASN A 114 -14.08 -11.57 -10.33
N GLY A 115 -14.07 -10.53 -9.49
CA GLY A 115 -13.39 -10.52 -8.20
C GLY A 115 -11.87 -10.40 -8.33
N SER A 116 -11.25 -9.75 -7.34
CA SER A 116 -9.79 -9.61 -7.27
C SER A 116 -9.14 -10.93 -6.85
N ARG A 117 -8.07 -11.33 -7.55
CA ARG A 117 -7.26 -12.52 -7.20
C ARG A 117 -6.11 -12.18 -6.24
N LEU A 118 -5.79 -10.91 -6.09
CA LEU A 118 -4.74 -10.44 -5.20
C LEU A 118 -5.02 -10.82 -3.74
N ARG A 119 -3.99 -11.32 -3.07
CA ARG A 119 -4.03 -11.59 -1.63
C ARG A 119 -3.56 -10.36 -0.88
N ILE A 120 -4.50 -9.47 -0.59
CA ILE A 120 -4.21 -8.21 0.10
C ILE A 120 -4.40 -8.38 1.60
N GLU A 121 -3.33 -8.14 2.37
CA GLU A 121 -3.34 -8.17 3.83
C GLU A 121 -4.23 -7.06 4.41
N THR A 122 -5.06 -7.41 5.38
CA THR A 122 -6.02 -6.48 6.01
C THR A 122 -5.46 -5.77 7.24
N ASN A 123 -4.39 -6.32 7.83
CA ASN A 123 -3.69 -5.72 8.94
C ASN A 123 -2.61 -4.75 8.46
N ILE A 124 -3.05 -3.54 8.10
CA ILE A 124 -2.19 -2.46 7.60
C ILE A 124 -1.24 -2.02 8.71
N GLN A 125 0.07 -2.06 8.42
CA GLN A 125 1.09 -1.67 9.39
C GLN A 125 1.30 -0.15 9.42
N CYS A 126 1.49 0.34 10.65
CA CYS A 126 1.93 1.67 11.06
C CYS A 126 2.67 1.47 12.41
#